data_AF-A0A380P253-F1
#
_entry.id   AF-A0A380P253-F1
#
_cell.length_a   1.000
_cell.length_b   1.000
_cell.length_c   1.000
_cell.angle_alpha   90.00
_cell.angle_beta   90.00
_cell.angle_gamma   90.00
#
_symmetry.space_group_name_H-M   'P 1'
#
loop_
_entity.id
_entity.type
_entity.pdbx_description
1 polymer ?
#
loop_
_entity_poly.entity_id
_entity_poly.type
_entity_poly.pdbx_seq_one_letter_code
_entity_poly.pdbx_strand_id
1 'polypeptide(L)'
;MLSAENAQAGDVLIGLPSSGLHSNGYSLVRRVLGLETDADFTKLPEAMQQTLLEPTRLYQPALNPILGMDGLHSMAHITGGGIVENLPRAYDETLAAELEWGSWPILPIFDILQSKVI
;
A
#
# COMPACT_ATOMS: atom_id res chain seq x y z
N MET A 1 -6.44 22.76 4.05
CA MET A 1 -6.66 21.49 4.80
C MET A 1 -6.97 20.42 3.76
N LEU A 2 -6.44 19.20 3.89
CA LEU A 2 -6.65 18.15 2.89
C LEU A 2 -8.09 17.62 2.97
N SER A 3 -8.77 17.52 1.82
CA SER A 3 -10.14 17.04 1.68
C SER A 3 -10.30 16.38 0.31
N ALA A 4 -11.23 15.43 0.19
CA ALA A 4 -11.60 14.84 -1.09
C ALA A 4 -12.12 15.88 -2.09
N GLU A 5 -12.78 16.93 -1.60
CA GLU A 5 -13.32 18.04 -2.40
C GLU A 5 -12.24 18.92 -3.05
N ASN A 6 -10.99 18.81 -2.61
CA ASN A 6 -9.89 19.58 -3.21
C ASN A 6 -9.38 18.93 -4.51
N ALA A 7 -9.63 17.64 -4.71
CA ALA A 7 -9.20 16.93 -5.89
C ALA A 7 -10.01 17.39 -7.11
N GLN A 8 -9.38 17.44 -8.28
CA GLN A 8 -10.01 17.90 -9.51
C GLN A 8 -9.53 17.11 -10.72
N ALA A 9 -10.32 17.16 -11.80
CA ALA A 9 -9.92 16.55 -13.07
C ALA A 9 -8.59 17.16 -13.56
N GLY A 10 -7.66 16.30 -13.95
CA GLY A 10 -6.31 16.70 -14.37
C GLY A 10 -5.25 16.65 -13.27
N ASP A 11 -5.63 16.36 -12.03
CA ASP A 11 -4.67 16.07 -10.96
C ASP A 11 -3.81 14.85 -11.26
N VAL A 12 -2.57 14.88 -10.77
CA VAL A 12 -1.60 13.79 -10.94
C VAL A 12 -1.54 12.95 -9.67
N LEU A 13 -1.65 11.63 -9.84
CA LEU A 13 -1.49 10.67 -8.76
C LEU A 13 0.00 10.37 -8.54
N ILE A 14 0.50 10.68 -7.34
CA ILE A 14 1.87 10.38 -6.94
C ILE A 14 1.85 9.28 -5.88
N GLY A 15 2.39 8.11 -6.22
CA GLY A 15 2.55 6.99 -5.30
C GLY A 15 3.86 7.08 -4.51
N LEU A 16 3.79 6.90 -3.19
CA LEU A 16 4.99 6.67 -2.37
C LEU A 16 5.24 5.16 -2.23
N PRO A 17 6.47 4.68 -2.49
CA PRO A 17 6.75 3.24 -2.47
C PRO A 17 6.62 2.68 -1.05
N SER A 18 5.90 1.56 -0.92
CA SER A 18 5.84 0.80 0.32
C SER A 18 7.18 0.14 0.65
N SER A 19 7.32 -0.30 1.90
CA SER A 19 8.44 -1.17 2.32
C SER A 19 8.12 -2.65 2.11
N GLY A 20 6.85 -3.00 1.82
CA GLY A 20 6.38 -4.37 1.75
C GLY A 20 4.88 -4.45 1.97
N LEU A 21 4.46 -5.47 2.73
CA LEU A 21 3.07 -5.73 3.11
C LEU A 21 2.50 -4.72 4.12
N HIS A 22 3.37 -3.99 4.81
CA HIS A 22 3.02 -3.12 5.93
C HIS A 22 2.30 -3.92 7.02
N SER A 23 1.11 -3.48 7.46
CA SER A 23 0.35 -4.11 8.55
C SER A 23 -0.97 -4.73 8.10
N ASN A 24 -1.21 -4.87 6.78
CA ASN A 24 -2.48 -5.34 6.23
C ASN A 24 -2.31 -6.61 5.39
N GLY A 25 -3.37 -7.41 5.29
CA GLY A 25 -3.37 -8.64 4.47
C GLY A 25 -2.73 -9.87 5.13
N TYR A 26 -2.26 -9.78 6.38
CA TYR A 26 -1.57 -10.89 7.04
C TYR A 26 -2.43 -12.14 7.25
N SER A 27 -3.76 -12.02 7.33
CA SER A 27 -4.64 -13.18 7.34
C SER A 27 -4.51 -14.02 6.05
N LEU A 28 -4.42 -13.36 4.89
CA LEU A 28 -4.18 -14.04 3.61
C LEU A 28 -2.77 -14.60 3.55
N VAL A 29 -1.76 -13.81 3.95
CA VAL A 29 -0.35 -14.24 3.98
C VAL A 29 -0.19 -15.51 4.80
N ARG A 30 -0.72 -15.54 6.02
CA ARG A 30 -0.67 -16.72 6.89
C ARG A 30 -1.33 -17.93 6.23
N ARG A 31 -2.50 -17.75 5.61
CA ARG A 31 -3.20 -18.84 4.91
C ARG A 31 -2.38 -19.39 3.74
N VAL A 32 -1.86 -18.51 2.89
CA VAL A 32 -1.11 -18.86 1.67
C VAL A 32 0.23 -19.53 2.00
N LEU A 33 0.86 -19.12 3.10
CA LEU A 33 2.13 -19.69 3.56
C LEU A 33 1.97 -20.84 4.57
N GLY A 34 0.74 -21.20 4.95
CA GLY A 34 0.48 -22.27 5.92
C GLY A 34 0.98 -21.96 7.35
N LEU A 35 0.89 -20.70 7.78
CA LEU A 35 1.38 -20.23 9.08
C LEU A 35 0.28 -20.25 10.13
N GLU A 36 0.06 -21.42 10.72
CA GLU A 36 -0.91 -21.61 11.80
C GLU A 36 -0.30 -21.23 13.15
N THR A 37 0.97 -21.53 13.36
CA THR A 37 1.70 -21.30 14.60
C THR A 37 2.98 -20.49 14.40
N ASP A 38 3.52 -19.93 15.48
CA ASP A 38 4.82 -19.23 15.45
C ASP A 38 5.97 -20.18 15.04
N ALA A 39 5.84 -21.47 15.33
CA ALA A 39 6.80 -22.48 14.92
C ALA A 39 6.81 -22.74 13.40
N ASP A 40 5.74 -22.39 12.69
CA ASP A 40 5.72 -22.48 11.22
C ASP A 40 6.47 -21.31 10.59
N PHE A 41 6.41 -20.14 11.22
CA PHE A 41 7.16 -18.97 10.79
C PHE A 41 8.67 -19.21 10.86
N THR A 42 9.18 -19.85 11.92
CA THR A 42 10.62 -20.14 12.06
C THR A 42 11.15 -21.15 11.04
N LYS A 43 10.28 -21.92 10.37
CA LYS A 43 10.65 -22.84 9.28
C LYS A 43 10.79 -22.14 7.93
N LEU A 44 10.31 -20.90 7.79
CA LEU A 44 10.49 -20.12 6.57
C LEU A 44 11.97 -19.77 6.37
N PRO A 45 12.44 -19.56 5.12
CA PRO A 45 13.75 -19.00 4.88
C PRO A 45 13.92 -17.65 5.61
N GLU A 46 15.10 -17.39 6.16
CA GLU A 46 15.37 -16.17 6.94
C GLU A 46 15.03 -14.89 6.16
N ALA A 47 15.37 -14.84 4.86
CA ALA A 47 15.03 -13.72 4.00
C ALA A 47 13.50 -13.48 3.90
N MET A 48 12.70 -14.55 3.90
CA MET A 48 11.24 -14.44 3.92
C MET A 48 10.75 -13.93 5.27
N GLN A 49 11.30 -14.44 6.37
CA GLN A 49 10.96 -13.96 7.72
C GLN A 49 11.23 -12.46 7.86
N GLN A 50 12.41 -12.00 7.42
CA GLN A 50 12.78 -10.58 7.40
C GLN A 50 11.82 -9.76 6.53
N THR A 51 11.53 -10.23 5.31
CA THR A 51 10.59 -9.55 4.39
C THR A 51 9.19 -9.42 4.98
N LEU A 52 8.71 -10.45 5.68
CA LEU A 52 7.39 -10.47 6.32
C LEU A 52 7.34 -9.62 7.61
N LEU A 53 8.48 -9.32 8.22
CA LEU A 53 8.56 -8.48 9.42
C LEU A 53 9.07 -7.06 9.12
N GLU A 54 9.29 -6.74 7.84
CA GLU A 54 9.71 -5.41 7.41
C GLU A 54 8.70 -4.36 7.91
N PRO A 55 9.13 -3.39 8.74
CA PRO A 55 8.21 -2.45 9.37
C PRO A 55 7.45 -1.60 8.34
N THR A 56 6.24 -1.17 8.72
CA THR A 56 5.48 -0.18 7.96
C THR A 56 6.29 1.10 7.81
N ARG A 57 6.50 1.53 6.56
CA ARG A 57 7.19 2.78 6.25
C ARG A 57 6.40 3.98 6.76
N LEU A 58 7.06 4.86 7.50
CA LEU A 58 6.50 6.13 7.95
C LEU A 58 6.78 7.22 6.92
N TYR A 59 5.72 7.79 6.32
CA TYR A 59 5.85 8.84 5.31
C TYR A 59 5.84 10.25 5.89
N GLN A 60 5.61 10.42 7.20
CA GLN A 60 5.56 11.75 7.84
C GLN A 60 6.79 12.61 7.52
N PRO A 61 8.04 12.12 7.57
CA PRO A 61 9.20 12.96 7.26
C PRO A 61 9.23 13.45 5.81
N ALA A 62 8.73 12.63 4.87
CA ALA A 62 8.67 12.99 3.45
C ALA A 62 7.50 13.94 3.15
N LEU A 63 6.38 13.79 3.86
CA LEU A 63 5.18 14.60 3.64
C LEU A 63 5.23 15.93 4.38
N ASN A 64 5.85 16.00 5.56
CA ASN A 64 5.85 17.18 6.42
C ASN A 64 6.28 18.48 5.71
N PRO A 65 7.30 18.49 4.83
CA PRO A 65 7.71 19.71 4.12
C PRO A 65 6.66 20.24 3.12
N ILE A 66 5.77 19.36 2.64
CA ILE A 66 4.78 19.69 1.61
C ILE A 66 3.35 19.83 2.14
N LEU A 67 3.14 19.53 3.43
CA LEU A 67 1.83 19.71 4.06
C LEU A 67 1.44 21.20 4.03
N GLY A 68 0.33 21.49 3.36
CA GLY A 68 -0.20 22.86 3.24
C GLY A 68 0.38 23.70 2.11
N MET A 69 1.26 23.12 1.27
CA MET A 69 1.64 23.75 0.00
C MET A 69 0.46 23.73 -0.98
N ASP A 70 0.36 24.79 -1.78
CA ASP A 70 -0.54 24.81 -2.94
C ASP A 70 -0.14 23.68 -3.90
N GLY A 71 -1.11 22.87 -4.32
CA GLY A 71 -0.91 21.71 -5.20
C GLY A 71 -0.96 20.33 -4.53
N LEU A 72 -0.96 20.25 -3.19
CA LEU A 72 -1.32 19.00 -2.49
C LEU A 72 -2.82 19.03 -2.16
N HIS A 73 -3.63 18.45 -3.04
CA HIS A 73 -5.09 18.50 -2.92
C HIS A 73 -5.63 17.51 -1.88
N SER A 74 -5.25 16.24 -2.00
CA SER A 74 -5.72 15.16 -1.14
C SER A 74 -4.66 14.05 -1.01
N MET A 75 -4.90 13.09 -0.10
CA MET A 75 -4.03 11.92 0.09
C MET A 75 -4.86 10.70 0.47
N ALA A 76 -4.48 9.53 -0.05
CA ALA A 76 -5.01 8.23 0.38
C ALA A 76 -3.90 7.40 1.04
N HIS A 77 -4.15 6.88 2.24
CA HIS A 77 -3.28 5.88 2.86
C HIS A 77 -3.76 4.49 2.49
N ILE A 78 -2.97 3.78 1.68
CA ILE A 78 -3.32 2.44 1.20
C ILE A 78 -3.12 1.43 2.33
N THR A 79 -4.23 0.94 2.90
CA THR A 79 -4.25 0.02 4.04
C THR A 79 -5.16 -1.19 3.74
N GLY A 80 -5.97 -1.65 4.70
CA GLY A 80 -6.98 -2.69 4.45
C GLY A 80 -7.90 -2.29 3.30
N GLY A 81 -8.23 -3.24 2.43
CA GLY A 81 -8.97 -2.99 1.18
C GLY A 81 -8.10 -2.52 0.00
N GLY A 82 -6.83 -2.20 0.23
CA GLY A 82 -5.88 -1.88 -0.82
C GLY A 82 -6.23 -0.61 -1.60
N ILE A 83 -5.72 -0.49 -2.82
CA ILE A 83 -5.92 0.71 -3.66
C ILE A 83 -7.41 0.90 -4.00
N VAL A 84 -8.13 -0.19 -4.28
CA VAL A 84 -9.54 -0.17 -4.69
C VAL A 84 -10.45 0.48 -3.65
N GLU A 85 -10.23 0.23 -2.36
CA GLU A 85 -11.08 0.81 -1.32
C GLU A 85 -10.58 2.14 -0.77
N ASN A 86 -9.26 2.38 -0.78
CA ASN A 86 -8.68 3.55 -0.14
C ASN A 86 -8.52 4.75 -1.08
N LEU A 87 -8.15 4.52 -2.34
CA LEU A 87 -7.93 5.61 -3.30
C LEU A 87 -9.21 6.43 -3.58
N PRO A 88 -10.40 5.81 -3.74
CA PRO A 88 -11.65 6.56 -3.92
C PRO A 88 -12.05 7.46 -2.74
N ARG A 89 -11.41 7.34 -1.58
CA ARG A 89 -11.67 8.24 -0.43
C ARG A 89 -10.95 9.58 -0.55
N ALA A 90 -10.05 9.74 -1.53
CA ALA A 90 -9.26 10.95 -1.75
C ALA A 90 -9.86 11.89 -2.80
N TYR A 91 -11.00 11.56 -3.40
CA TYR A 91 -11.71 12.40 -4.36
C TYR A 91 -13.23 12.16 -4.22
N ASP A 92 -14.05 13.06 -4.76
CA ASP A 92 -15.51 12.92 -4.73
C ASP A 92 -16.05 11.98 -5.84
N GLU A 93 -17.34 11.70 -5.80
CA GLU A 93 -18.01 10.77 -6.73
C GLU A 93 -18.05 11.25 -8.20
N THR A 94 -17.69 12.50 -8.46
CA THR A 94 -17.62 13.05 -9.83
C THR A 94 -16.30 12.71 -10.53
N LEU A 95 -15.32 12.20 -9.79
CA LEU A 95 -13.99 11.86 -10.27
C LEU A 95 -13.74 10.35 -10.27
N ALA A 96 -12.82 9.93 -11.14
CA ALA A 96 -12.27 8.58 -11.15
C ALA A 96 -10.75 8.65 -11.32
N ALA A 97 -10.03 7.79 -10.61
CA ALA A 97 -8.59 7.63 -10.76
C ALA A 97 -8.27 6.69 -11.93
N GLU A 98 -7.42 7.14 -12.85
CA GLU A 98 -6.82 6.32 -13.90
C GLU A 98 -5.41 5.91 -13.45
N LEU A 99 -5.13 4.61 -13.42
CA LEU A 99 -3.85 4.06 -13.00
C LEU A 99 -3.16 3.38 -14.18
N GLU A 100 -1.91 3.80 -14.45
CA GLU A 100 -1.06 3.14 -15.43
C GLU A 100 -0.33 1.97 -14.76
N TRP A 101 -0.74 0.74 -15.07
CA TRP A 101 -0.07 -0.46 -14.58
C TRP A 101 1.38 -0.52 -15.07
N GLY A 102 2.30 -0.77 -14.14
CA GLY A 102 3.74 -0.76 -14.41
C GLY A 102 4.42 0.59 -14.18
N SER A 103 3.68 1.64 -13.83
CA SER A 103 4.27 2.95 -13.46
C SER A 103 4.93 2.96 -12.07
N TRP A 104 4.81 1.89 -11.28
CA TRP A 104 5.51 1.71 -10.01
C TRP A 104 6.07 0.28 -9.86
N PRO A 105 7.13 0.08 -9.07
CA PRO A 105 7.68 -1.24 -8.82
C PRO A 105 6.76 -2.08 -7.93
N ILE A 106 6.55 -3.33 -8.31
CA ILE A 106 5.93 -4.35 -7.46
C ILE A 106 7.05 -5.12 -6.76
N LEU A 107 7.00 -5.18 -5.43
CA LEU A 107 8.02 -5.91 -4.65
C LEU A 107 7.84 -7.43 -4.82
N PRO A 108 8.93 -8.22 -4.90
CA PRO A 108 8.86 -9.67 -5.18
C PRO A 108 7.95 -10.48 -4.24
N ILE A 109 7.74 -10.02 -3.01
CA ILE A 109 6.84 -10.69 -2.06
C ILE A 109 5.40 -10.80 -2.58
N PHE A 110 4.93 -9.81 -3.34
CA PHE A 110 3.57 -9.82 -3.89
C PHE A 110 3.42 -10.90 -4.97
N ASP A 111 4.42 -11.07 -5.85
CA ASP A 111 4.43 -12.12 -6.87
C ASP A 111 4.50 -13.52 -6.23
N ILE A 112 5.32 -13.67 -5.18
CA ILE A 112 5.43 -14.93 -4.44
C ILE A 112 4.09 -15.31 -3.83
N LEU A 113 3.41 -14.36 -3.18
CA LEU A 113 2.10 -14.60 -2.58
C LEU A 113 1.06 -14.92 -3.65
N GLN A 114 1.00 -14.15 -4.75
CA GLN A 114 0.06 -14.37 -5.84
C GLN A 114 0.21 -15.76 -6.47
N SER A 115 1.45 -16.22 -6.69
CA SER A 115 1.73 -17.54 -7.28
C SER A 115 1.25 -18.73 -6.43
N LYS A 116 0.95 -18.50 -5.16
CA LYS A 116 0.50 -19.51 -4.18
C LYS A 116 -0.99 -19.41 -3.85
N VAL A 117 -1.68 -18.37 -4.35
CA VAL A 117 -3.15 -18.29 -4.27
C VAL A 117 -3.71 -19.23 -5.33
N ILE A 118 -4.35 -20.31 -4.88
CA ILE A 118 -5.12 -21.25 -5.72
C ILE A 118 -6.53 -20.70 -5.90
#